data_AF-A0A6C0IA87-F1
#
_entry.id   AF-A0A6C0IA87-F1
#
_cell.length_a   1.000
_cell.length_b   1.000
_cell.length_c   1.000
_cell.angle_alpha   90.00
_cell.angle_beta   90.00
_cell.angle_gamma   90.00
#
_symmetry.space_group_name_H-M   'P 1'
#
loop_
_entity.id
_entity.type
_entity.pdbx_description
1 polymer ?
#
loop_
_entity_poly.entity_id
_entity_poly.type
_entity_poly.pdbx_seq_one_letter_code
_entity_poly.pdbx_strand_id
1 'polypeptide(L)'
;MNQLEPCINLNQRLRNKPSFCVNCDYCFLSYGKYEFILDSEDYIEIRDDLNKTFKLDVNHLYPYYKENNKEINILEHLYHFNYIDNIYSFKNNNKFDLRRENVVCYPKIYDEIVNKYNIIEYIQGHYSTLGQQAYKIKNCLWKIKENEREFLLMYCEQNTLCKLCPESYAKILDFENKNNCNKKMTWYKASNGYIQTHTAYTSEEQKCYYIHQIITGCYGNGKGIKNVSVDHIDRNPLNNTFDNLRIATQNEQQTNSKGILQGTLRERSSKKDLPLGISYEMFKKYVYYNREFYDKAKTKEREFFRVEHPKLDKPWATTKSEKVSILDKLAQANKIVDDLENGIYPEKSEPTLPKYVSLVVTREKPHLVFEKRIVDGTRLNIKMVLPEDYNLQDQIAILNEKIKAKYEGESIL
;
A
#
# COMPACT_ATOMS: atom_id res chain seq x y z
N MET A 1 -14.48 -61.96 -17.43
CA MET A 1 -13.29 -62.78 -17.76
C MET A 1 -12.10 -61.89 -17.48
N ASN A 2 -11.50 -62.06 -16.31
CA ASN A 2 -10.37 -61.26 -15.83
C ASN A 2 -9.13 -61.60 -16.66
N GLN A 3 -8.50 -60.59 -17.27
CA GLN A 3 -7.08 -60.66 -17.58
C GLN A 3 -6.37 -59.65 -16.70
N LEU A 4 -5.65 -60.21 -15.73
CA LEU A 4 -4.76 -59.51 -14.82
C LEU A 4 -3.70 -58.78 -15.64
N GLU A 5 -3.62 -57.46 -15.48
CA GLU A 5 -2.44 -56.69 -15.85
C GLU A 5 -1.24 -57.20 -15.03
N PRO A 6 -0.04 -57.36 -15.61
CA PRO A 6 1.10 -57.83 -14.86
C PRO A 6 1.55 -56.73 -13.89
N CYS A 7 1.61 -57.06 -12.60
CA CYS A 7 2.30 -56.29 -11.57
C CYS A 7 3.72 -55.93 -12.03
N ILE A 8 3.94 -54.68 -12.41
CA ILE A 8 5.28 -54.16 -12.69
C ILE A 8 6.00 -54.01 -11.35
N ASN A 9 7.06 -54.78 -11.21
CA ASN A 9 7.92 -54.88 -10.04
C ASN A 9 8.56 -53.51 -9.72
N LEU A 10 8.22 -52.96 -8.56
CA LEU A 10 8.43 -51.56 -8.16
C LEU A 10 9.86 -51.24 -7.65
N ASN A 11 10.90 -51.97 -8.08
CA ASN A 11 12.25 -51.87 -7.50
C ASN A 11 13.42 -51.98 -8.49
N GLN A 12 13.34 -51.34 -9.65
CA GLN A 12 14.53 -51.07 -10.47
C GLN A 12 14.81 -49.57 -10.55
N ARG A 13 15.81 -49.12 -9.77
CA ARG A 13 16.49 -47.84 -10.02
C ARG A 13 17.12 -47.90 -11.41
N LEU A 14 16.42 -47.38 -12.42
CA LEU A 14 17.01 -47.06 -13.71
C LEU A 14 18.03 -45.93 -13.51
N ARG A 15 19.27 -46.26 -13.13
CA ARG A 15 20.40 -45.34 -13.24
C ARG A 15 20.82 -45.31 -14.71
N ASN A 16 20.02 -44.66 -15.54
CA ASN A 16 20.43 -44.40 -16.92
C ASN A 16 21.58 -43.39 -16.87
N LYS A 17 22.80 -43.84 -17.14
CA LYS A 17 23.91 -42.92 -17.42
C LYS A 17 23.53 -42.14 -18.69
N PRO A 18 23.77 -40.83 -18.74
CA PRO A 18 23.47 -40.05 -19.93
C PRO A 18 24.26 -40.57 -21.14
N SER A 19 23.59 -40.70 -22.28
CA SER A 19 24.27 -40.83 -23.58
C SER A 19 24.28 -39.49 -24.30
N PHE A 20 25.33 -39.31 -25.08
CA PHE A 20 25.85 -38.02 -25.52
C PHE A 20 26.06 -38.10 -27.04
N CYS A 21 25.26 -37.36 -27.83
CA CYS A 21 25.37 -37.34 -29.29
C CYS A 21 25.45 -35.89 -29.79
N VAL A 22 26.39 -35.62 -30.71
CA VAL A 22 26.64 -34.28 -31.27
C VAL A 22 26.20 -34.26 -32.73
N ASN A 23 25.33 -33.30 -33.09
CA ASN A 23 25.05 -32.93 -34.47
C ASN A 23 25.71 -31.57 -34.78
N CYS A 24 25.76 -31.16 -36.04
CA CYS A 24 26.43 -29.91 -36.44
C CYS A 24 25.80 -28.65 -35.81
N ASP A 25 24.51 -28.68 -35.48
CA ASP A 25 23.77 -27.50 -35.01
C ASP A 25 23.24 -27.62 -33.56
N TYR A 26 23.20 -28.82 -32.99
CA TYR A 26 22.68 -29.08 -31.64
C TYR A 26 23.13 -30.45 -31.11
N CYS A 27 22.97 -30.67 -29.81
CA CYS A 27 23.36 -31.91 -29.14
C CYS A 27 22.16 -32.61 -28.50
N PHE A 28 22.29 -33.91 -28.30
CA PHE A 28 21.31 -34.74 -27.60
C PHE A 28 21.87 -35.28 -26.29
N LEU A 29 21.06 -35.16 -25.24
CA LEU A 29 21.26 -35.80 -23.95
C LEU A 29 20.17 -36.85 -23.75
N SER A 30 20.51 -38.14 -23.74
CA SER A 30 19.51 -39.22 -23.65
C SER A 30 19.54 -39.94 -22.30
N TYR A 31 18.34 -40.21 -21.77
CA TYR A 31 18.08 -40.99 -20.55
C TYR A 31 17.04 -42.07 -20.85
N GLY A 32 17.48 -43.21 -21.39
CA GLY A 32 16.58 -44.27 -21.83
C GLY A 32 15.70 -43.81 -23.00
N LYS A 33 14.39 -43.69 -22.78
CA LYS A 33 13.43 -43.24 -23.81
C LYS A 33 13.32 -41.72 -23.94
N TYR A 34 13.93 -40.96 -23.04
CA TYR A 34 13.88 -39.50 -23.05
C TYR A 34 15.11 -38.95 -23.75
N GLU A 35 14.90 -38.00 -24.65
CA GLU A 35 15.95 -37.34 -25.42
C GLU A 35 15.74 -35.83 -25.32
N PHE A 36 16.74 -35.14 -24.76
CA PHE A 36 16.74 -33.69 -24.57
C PHE A 36 17.65 -33.05 -25.61
N ILE A 37 17.14 -32.03 -26.30
CA ILE A 37 17.88 -31.29 -27.32
C ILE A 37 18.48 -30.05 -26.65
N LEU A 38 19.77 -29.84 -26.85
CA LEU A 38 20.57 -28.80 -26.19
C LEU A 38 21.38 -28.02 -27.23
N ASP A 39 21.68 -26.76 -26.91
CA ASP A 39 22.72 -26.04 -27.62
C ASP A 39 24.08 -26.67 -27.31
N SER A 40 25.02 -26.58 -28.25
CA SER A 40 26.34 -27.23 -28.09
C SER A 40 27.11 -26.69 -26.87
N GLU A 41 26.99 -25.41 -26.56
CA GLU A 41 27.63 -24.77 -25.40
C GLU A 41 27.07 -25.32 -24.08
N ASP A 42 25.75 -25.34 -23.94
CA ASP A 42 25.04 -25.89 -22.78
C ASP A 42 25.35 -27.37 -22.56
N TYR A 43 25.46 -28.12 -23.65
CA TYR A 43 25.87 -29.51 -23.62
C TYR A 43 27.30 -29.71 -23.12
N ILE A 44 28.25 -28.88 -23.60
CA ILE A 44 29.65 -28.91 -23.16
C ILE A 44 29.72 -28.57 -21.66
N GLU A 45 29.00 -27.55 -21.21
CA GLU A 45 28.91 -27.18 -19.80
C GLU A 45 28.45 -28.37 -18.93
N ILE A 46 27.36 -29.03 -19.31
CA ILE A 46 26.82 -30.17 -18.56
C ILE A 46 27.79 -31.36 -18.56
N ARG A 47 28.44 -31.64 -19.69
CA ARG A 47 29.37 -32.76 -19.83
C ARG A 47 30.63 -32.54 -18.99
N ASP A 48 31.15 -31.32 -19.00
CA ASP A 48 32.44 -30.97 -18.39
C ASP A 48 32.30 -30.54 -16.92
N ASP A 49 31.10 -30.27 -16.41
CA ASP A 49 30.83 -30.05 -14.99
C ASP A 49 30.91 -31.38 -14.19
N LEU A 50 32.14 -31.78 -13.88
CA LEU A 50 32.49 -33.00 -13.15
C LEU A 50 31.89 -33.07 -11.73
N ASN A 51 31.41 -31.95 -11.17
CA ASN A 51 30.87 -31.89 -9.83
C ASN A 51 29.37 -32.22 -9.77
N LYS A 52 28.67 -32.23 -10.91
CA LYS A 52 27.22 -32.44 -10.97
C LYS A 52 26.88 -33.73 -11.72
N THR A 53 26.29 -34.68 -11.01
CA THR A 53 25.76 -35.89 -11.64
C THR A 53 24.25 -35.77 -11.85
N PHE A 54 23.83 -35.44 -13.07
CA PHE A 54 22.42 -35.42 -13.45
C PHE A 54 21.81 -36.82 -13.47
N LYS A 55 20.69 -36.98 -12.77
CA LYS A 55 19.89 -38.19 -12.65
C LYS A 55 18.48 -37.94 -13.17
N LEU A 56 17.86 -38.95 -13.74
CA LEU A 56 16.45 -38.93 -14.13
C LEU A 56 15.76 -40.14 -13.51
N ASP A 57 14.63 -39.93 -12.85
CA ASP A 57 13.79 -40.98 -12.29
C ASP A 57 12.32 -40.77 -12.70
N VAL A 58 11.45 -41.71 -12.33
CA VAL A 58 10.04 -41.72 -12.76
C VAL A 58 9.21 -40.55 -12.23
N ASN A 59 9.67 -39.85 -11.20
CA ASN A 59 8.96 -38.73 -10.59
C ASN A 59 9.35 -37.37 -11.20
N HIS A 60 10.40 -37.33 -12.03
CA HIS A 60 10.95 -36.11 -12.59
C HIS A 60 10.82 -36.10 -14.11
N LEU A 61 10.28 -35.01 -14.66
CA LEU A 61 10.22 -34.81 -16.11
C LEU A 61 11.59 -34.48 -16.70
N TYR A 62 12.44 -33.82 -15.91
CA TYR A 62 13.74 -33.30 -16.33
C TYR A 62 14.86 -33.90 -15.48
N PRO A 63 16.06 -34.15 -16.05
CA PRO A 63 17.22 -34.57 -15.29
C PRO A 63 17.56 -33.54 -14.21
N TYR A 64 18.03 -34.00 -13.06
CA TYR A 64 18.32 -33.15 -11.91
C TYR A 64 19.53 -33.62 -11.12
N TYR A 65 20.11 -32.72 -10.34
CA TYR A 65 21.11 -33.02 -9.32
C TYR A 65 20.68 -32.40 -7.98
N LYS A 66 21.39 -32.76 -6.91
CA LYS A 66 21.18 -32.17 -5.57
C LYS A 66 22.42 -31.40 -5.17
N GLU A 67 22.22 -30.16 -4.74
CA GLU A 67 23.26 -29.29 -4.19
C GLU A 67 22.69 -28.57 -2.97
N ASN A 68 23.41 -28.60 -1.84
CA ASN A 68 22.98 -27.98 -0.58
C ASN A 68 21.53 -28.33 -0.17
N ASN A 69 21.15 -29.62 -0.32
CA ASN A 69 19.79 -30.14 -0.09
C ASN A 69 18.68 -29.57 -0.99
N LYS A 70 19.03 -28.80 -2.03
CA LYS A 70 18.10 -28.34 -3.06
C LYS A 70 18.22 -29.23 -4.30
N GLU A 71 17.08 -29.62 -4.85
CA GLU A 71 16.99 -30.26 -6.17
C GLU A 71 17.03 -29.18 -7.25
N ILE A 72 17.95 -29.33 -8.21
CA ILE A 72 18.12 -28.41 -9.34
C ILE A 72 18.01 -29.25 -10.60
N ASN A 73 16.97 -29.00 -11.40
CA ASN A 73 16.78 -29.67 -12.68
C ASN A 73 17.58 -28.98 -13.80
N ILE A 74 17.68 -29.63 -14.96
CA ILE A 74 18.45 -29.14 -16.11
C ILE A 74 17.95 -27.78 -16.62
N LEU A 75 16.65 -27.49 -16.58
CA LEU A 75 16.13 -26.17 -16.95
C LEU A 75 16.62 -25.09 -15.98
N GLU A 76 16.51 -25.34 -14.67
CA GLU A 76 17.04 -24.42 -13.65
C GLU A 76 18.55 -24.21 -13.81
N HIS A 77 19.28 -25.26 -14.20
CA HIS A 77 20.71 -25.16 -14.43
C HIS A 77 21.06 -24.27 -15.62
N LEU A 78 20.40 -24.48 -16.77
CA LEU A 78 20.69 -23.78 -18.03
C LEU A 78 20.20 -22.33 -18.07
N TYR A 79 19.02 -22.10 -17.47
CA TYR A 79 18.34 -20.81 -17.52
C TYR A 79 18.47 -20.03 -16.22
N HIS A 80 19.00 -20.65 -15.15
CA HIS A 80 19.22 -20.01 -13.86
C HIS A 80 17.96 -19.41 -13.21
N PHE A 81 16.78 -19.89 -13.62
CA PHE A 81 15.51 -19.50 -13.02
C PHE A 81 14.86 -20.71 -12.38
N ASN A 82 14.39 -20.56 -11.14
CA ASN A 82 13.75 -21.67 -10.45
C ASN A 82 12.48 -22.15 -11.19
N TYR A 83 12.31 -23.45 -11.34
CA TYR A 83 11.23 -24.08 -12.12
C TYR A 83 9.86 -23.96 -11.44
N ILE A 84 9.81 -23.82 -10.11
CA ILE A 84 8.57 -23.69 -9.34
C ILE A 84 8.05 -22.25 -9.36
N ASP A 85 8.96 -21.28 -9.42
CA ASP A 85 8.63 -19.86 -9.35
C ASP A 85 8.42 -19.18 -10.71
N ASN A 86 8.72 -19.86 -11.81
CA ASN A 86 8.65 -19.32 -13.15
C ASN A 86 7.93 -20.24 -14.13
N ILE A 87 7.42 -19.67 -15.22
CA ILE A 87 6.75 -20.38 -16.30
C ILE A 87 7.74 -20.59 -17.43
N TYR A 88 8.00 -21.86 -17.76
CA TYR A 88 8.80 -22.24 -18.92
C TYR A 88 7.89 -22.51 -20.12
N SER A 89 8.03 -21.70 -21.17
CA SER A 89 7.29 -21.82 -22.42
C SER A 89 8.20 -22.32 -23.53
N PHE A 90 7.70 -23.27 -24.34
CA PHE A 90 8.44 -23.91 -25.42
C PHE A 90 7.78 -23.53 -26.75
N LYS A 91 8.47 -22.76 -27.59
CA LYS A 91 7.90 -22.18 -28.83
C LYS A 91 7.40 -23.24 -29.80
N ASN A 92 8.09 -24.38 -29.88
CA ASN A 92 7.72 -25.51 -30.73
C ASN A 92 6.81 -26.55 -30.05
N ASN A 93 6.33 -26.27 -28.82
CA ASN A 93 5.56 -27.19 -27.98
C ASN A 93 6.28 -28.50 -27.59
N ASN A 94 7.57 -28.65 -27.90
CA ASN A 94 8.39 -29.76 -27.47
C ASN A 94 9.10 -29.41 -26.15
N LYS A 95 8.61 -29.99 -25.05
CA LYS A 95 9.16 -29.80 -23.69
C LYS A 95 10.57 -30.37 -23.52
N PHE A 96 11.06 -31.18 -24.45
CA PHE A 96 12.40 -31.75 -24.41
C PHE A 96 13.39 -30.99 -25.30
N ASP A 97 12.94 -30.00 -26.07
CA ASP A 97 13.82 -29.11 -26.80
C ASP A 97 14.20 -27.92 -25.91
N LEU A 98 15.35 -28.05 -25.26
CA LEU A 98 15.84 -27.14 -24.23
C LEU A 98 16.75 -26.05 -24.79
N ARG A 99 16.86 -25.92 -26.12
CA ARG A 99 17.67 -24.89 -26.77
C ARG A 99 17.15 -23.49 -26.45
N ARG A 100 18.07 -22.53 -26.31
CA ARG A 100 17.80 -21.14 -25.93
C ARG A 100 16.89 -20.44 -26.93
N GLU A 101 16.92 -20.84 -28.19
CA GLU A 101 15.98 -20.33 -29.20
C GLU A 101 14.53 -20.76 -28.96
N ASN A 102 14.32 -21.91 -28.31
CA ASN A 102 13.00 -22.53 -28.13
C ASN A 102 12.37 -22.23 -26.77
N VAL A 103 13.17 -22.04 -25.73
CA VAL A 103 12.67 -21.86 -24.35
C VAL A 103 12.64 -20.39 -23.98
N VAL A 104 11.50 -19.94 -23.44
CA VAL A 104 11.37 -18.62 -22.81
C VAL A 104 10.86 -18.78 -21.39
N CYS A 105 11.47 -18.07 -20.45
CA CYS A 105 11.11 -18.10 -19.04
C CYS A 105 10.40 -16.79 -18.64
N TYR A 106 9.22 -16.93 -18.06
CA TYR A 106 8.37 -15.83 -17.64
C TYR A 106 8.11 -15.84 -16.13
N PRO A 107 7.92 -14.68 -15.49
CA PRO A 107 7.41 -14.63 -14.12
C PRO A 107 5.94 -15.09 -14.07
N LYS A 108 5.46 -15.51 -12.90
CA LYS A 108 4.06 -15.94 -12.68
C LYS A 108 2.99 -14.89 -13.09
N ILE A 109 3.33 -13.60 -13.03
CA ILE A 109 2.42 -12.51 -13.43
C ILE A 109 2.18 -12.45 -14.95
N TYR A 110 2.94 -13.19 -15.77
CA TYR A 110 2.91 -13.09 -17.22
C TYR A 110 1.50 -13.20 -17.82
N ASP A 111 0.71 -14.18 -17.38
CA ASP A 111 -0.66 -14.39 -17.87
C ASP A 111 -1.56 -13.16 -17.60
N GLU A 112 -1.36 -12.47 -16.48
CA GLU A 112 -2.09 -11.23 -16.17
C GLU A 112 -1.66 -10.07 -17.10
N ILE A 113 -0.38 -10.00 -17.47
CA ILE A 113 0.15 -8.95 -18.33
C ILE A 113 -0.35 -9.13 -19.78
N VAL A 114 -0.25 -10.34 -20.34
CA VAL A 114 -0.68 -10.61 -21.74
C VAL A 114 -2.16 -10.38 -21.95
N ASN A 115 -2.98 -10.60 -20.92
CA ASN A 115 -4.42 -10.39 -20.99
C ASN A 115 -4.80 -8.90 -20.87
N LYS A 116 -3.93 -8.08 -20.27
CA LYS A 116 -4.22 -6.67 -19.98
C LYS A 116 -3.62 -5.69 -21.00
N TYR A 117 -2.49 -6.04 -21.61
CA TYR A 117 -1.74 -5.13 -22.48
C TYR A 117 -1.46 -5.73 -23.85
N ASN A 118 -1.41 -4.87 -24.86
CA ASN A 118 -0.90 -5.23 -26.17
C ASN A 118 0.64 -5.29 -26.14
N ILE A 119 1.18 -6.50 -25.95
CA ILE A 119 2.62 -6.75 -25.82
C ILE A 119 3.25 -6.85 -27.21
N ILE A 120 4.28 -6.04 -27.45
CA ILE A 120 5.13 -6.09 -28.64
C ILE A 120 6.29 -7.07 -28.42
N GLU A 121 6.94 -6.98 -27.25
CA GLU A 121 8.18 -7.70 -26.96
C GLU A 121 8.31 -7.97 -25.47
N TYR A 122 8.84 -9.14 -25.13
CA TYR A 122 9.26 -9.47 -23.78
C TYR A 122 10.78 -9.40 -23.67
N ILE A 123 11.27 -8.62 -22.72
CA ILE A 123 12.69 -8.50 -22.40
C ILE A 123 12.92 -9.24 -21.08
N GLN A 124 13.71 -10.30 -21.15
CA GLN A 124 14.02 -11.12 -19.98
C GLN A 124 14.73 -10.30 -18.91
N GLY A 125 14.32 -10.53 -17.66
CA GLY A 125 14.95 -9.91 -16.50
C GLY A 125 16.31 -10.52 -16.16
N HIS A 126 16.85 -10.15 -15.00
CA HIS A 126 18.08 -10.72 -14.45
C HIS A 126 17.82 -11.50 -13.16
N TYR A 127 18.87 -12.09 -12.60
CA TYR A 127 18.82 -12.80 -11.32
C TYR A 127 20.12 -12.57 -10.54
N SER A 128 20.08 -12.86 -9.24
CA SER A 128 21.29 -13.01 -8.40
C SER A 128 21.59 -14.49 -8.25
N THR A 129 22.86 -14.87 -8.16
CA THR A 129 23.27 -16.25 -7.81
C THR A 129 23.38 -16.46 -6.29
N LEU A 130 23.33 -15.38 -5.51
CA LEU A 130 23.53 -15.39 -4.06
C LEU A 130 22.32 -14.83 -3.30
N GLY A 131 22.17 -15.30 -2.05
CA GLY A 131 21.15 -14.85 -1.10
C GLY A 131 19.81 -15.58 -1.24
N GLN A 132 18.87 -15.24 -0.35
CA GLN A 132 17.55 -15.90 -0.26
C GLN A 132 16.70 -15.78 -1.55
N GLN A 133 16.97 -14.75 -2.36
CA GLN A 133 16.25 -14.47 -3.60
C GLN A 133 17.04 -14.89 -4.85
N ALA A 134 18.07 -15.75 -4.68
CA ALA A 134 18.87 -16.24 -5.79
C ALA A 134 18.01 -17.00 -6.82
N TYR A 135 18.38 -16.89 -8.10
CA TYR A 135 17.75 -17.57 -9.23
C TYR A 135 16.25 -17.25 -9.41
N LYS A 136 15.79 -16.12 -8.88
CA LYS A 136 14.47 -15.55 -9.16
C LYS A 136 14.60 -14.46 -10.20
N ILE A 137 13.69 -14.44 -11.17
CA ILE A 137 13.66 -13.40 -12.18
C ILE A 137 13.31 -12.06 -11.54
N LYS A 138 14.11 -11.05 -11.84
CA LYS A 138 13.94 -9.68 -11.37
C LYS A 138 13.86 -8.76 -12.58
N ASN A 139 12.98 -7.78 -12.51
CA ASN A 139 12.95 -6.65 -13.43
C ASN A 139 12.89 -7.01 -14.92
N CYS A 140 12.19 -8.09 -15.26
CA CYS A 140 11.78 -8.33 -16.64
C CYS A 140 10.88 -7.19 -17.13
N LEU A 141 10.88 -6.95 -18.44
CA LEU A 141 10.13 -5.86 -19.04
C LEU A 141 9.22 -6.37 -20.15
N TRP A 142 8.07 -5.74 -20.30
CA TRP A 142 7.23 -5.90 -21.48
C TRP A 142 7.18 -4.58 -22.23
N LYS A 143 7.59 -4.60 -23.49
CA LYS A 143 7.35 -3.50 -24.42
C LYS A 143 5.90 -3.58 -24.86
N ILE A 144 5.16 -2.49 -24.67
CA ILE A 144 3.73 -2.41 -24.98
C ILE A 144 3.43 -1.22 -25.87
N LYS A 145 2.31 -1.29 -26.61
CA LYS A 145 1.78 -0.18 -27.40
C LYS A 145 0.52 0.38 -26.75
N GLU A 146 0.52 1.67 -26.42
CA GLU A 146 -0.66 2.41 -25.95
C GLU A 146 -0.81 3.69 -26.77
N ASN A 147 -1.95 3.89 -27.45
CA ASN A 147 -2.23 5.09 -28.25
C ASN A 147 -1.09 5.47 -29.22
N GLU A 148 -0.60 4.49 -29.99
CA GLU A 148 0.54 4.65 -30.92
C GLU A 148 1.90 4.98 -30.29
N ARG A 149 2.00 5.04 -28.96
CA ARG A 149 3.26 5.23 -28.24
C ARG A 149 3.73 3.93 -27.60
N GLU A 150 5.04 3.75 -27.59
CA GLU A 150 5.69 2.59 -26.99
C GLU A 150 6.08 2.89 -25.54
N PHE A 151 5.81 1.93 -24.66
CA PHE A 151 6.22 1.99 -23.26
C PHE A 151 6.85 0.66 -22.85
N LEU A 152 7.63 0.68 -21.78
CA LEU A 152 8.11 -0.51 -21.11
C LEU A 152 7.45 -0.61 -19.73
N LEU A 153 6.88 -1.78 -19.44
CA LEU A 153 6.41 -2.13 -18.11
C LEU A 153 7.46 -3.00 -17.44
N MET A 154 8.19 -2.45 -16.48
CA MET A 154 9.18 -3.19 -15.70
C MET A 154 8.54 -3.80 -14.45
N TYR A 155 8.67 -5.13 -14.31
CA TYR A 155 8.18 -5.84 -13.13
C TYR A 155 9.09 -5.59 -11.91
N CYS A 156 8.51 -5.13 -10.81
CA CYS A 156 9.18 -4.95 -9.53
C CYS A 156 8.44 -5.80 -8.50
N GLU A 157 9.13 -6.75 -7.87
CA GLU A 157 8.47 -7.61 -6.89
C GLU A 157 8.11 -6.82 -5.60
N GLN A 158 6.97 -7.10 -4.97
CA GLN A 158 5.89 -7.99 -5.43
C GLN A 158 4.84 -7.22 -6.24
N ASN A 159 4.32 -7.82 -7.32
CA ASN A 159 3.14 -7.37 -8.08
C ASN A 159 3.11 -5.87 -8.43
N THR A 160 4.27 -5.24 -8.65
CA THR A 160 4.37 -3.83 -8.99
C THR A 160 4.88 -3.69 -10.43
N LEU A 161 4.21 -2.84 -11.22
CA LEU A 161 4.66 -2.48 -12.55
C LEU A 161 5.11 -1.01 -12.56
N CYS A 162 6.36 -0.79 -12.94
CA CYS A 162 6.91 0.54 -13.19
C CYS A 162 6.81 0.83 -14.69
N LYS A 163 6.13 1.92 -15.05
CA LYS A 163 6.00 2.36 -16.44
C LYS A 163 7.18 3.25 -16.81
N LEU A 164 7.83 2.93 -17.92
CA LEU A 164 8.96 3.65 -18.50
C LEU A 164 8.67 3.97 -19.96
N CYS A 165 9.26 5.04 -20.48
CA CYS A 165 9.39 5.25 -21.92
C CYS A 165 10.79 4.80 -22.38
N PRO A 166 11.04 4.68 -23.70
CA PRO A 166 12.36 4.30 -24.22
C PRO A 166 13.50 5.17 -23.68
N GLU A 167 13.27 6.49 -23.57
CA GLU A 167 14.26 7.41 -23.01
C GLU A 167 14.56 7.14 -21.53
N SER A 168 13.53 6.98 -20.69
CA SER A 168 13.73 6.62 -19.28
C SER A 168 14.54 5.34 -19.12
N TYR A 169 14.25 4.32 -19.94
CA TYR A 169 14.97 3.06 -19.90
C TYR A 169 16.43 3.22 -20.34
N ALA A 170 16.70 4.01 -21.39
CA ALA A 170 18.06 4.32 -21.82
C ALA A 170 18.88 5.01 -20.71
N LYS A 171 18.29 5.96 -19.96
CA LYS A 171 18.96 6.61 -18.82
C LYS A 171 19.33 5.62 -17.71
N ILE A 172 18.49 4.61 -17.47
CA ILE A 172 18.78 3.54 -16.50
C ILE A 172 19.97 2.71 -16.98
N LEU A 173 19.96 2.27 -18.24
CA LEU A 173 21.06 1.50 -18.82
C LEU A 173 22.39 2.26 -18.78
N ASP A 174 22.37 3.55 -19.15
CA ASP A 174 23.55 4.41 -19.06
C ASP A 174 24.11 4.51 -17.64
N PHE A 175 23.22 4.56 -16.64
CA PHE A 175 23.61 4.60 -15.24
C PHE A 175 24.22 3.28 -14.78
N GLU A 176 23.63 2.13 -15.15
CA GLU A 176 24.17 0.79 -14.85
C GLU A 176 25.59 0.62 -15.42
N ASN A 177 25.79 1.05 -16.67
CA ASN A 177 27.08 0.97 -17.35
C ASN A 177 28.15 1.81 -16.66
N LYS A 178 27.83 3.06 -16.31
CA LYS A 178 28.79 4.03 -15.76
C LYS A 178 29.04 3.86 -14.26
N ASN A 179 28.01 3.53 -13.49
CA ASN A 179 28.03 3.62 -12.02
C ASN A 179 27.83 2.28 -11.30
N ASN A 180 27.57 1.19 -12.02
CA ASN A 180 27.35 -0.13 -11.43
C ASN A 180 28.21 -1.23 -12.07
N CYS A 181 29.39 -0.87 -12.59
CA CYS A 181 30.35 -1.79 -13.20
C CYS A 181 29.71 -2.69 -14.27
N ASN A 182 28.83 -2.13 -15.10
CA ASN A 182 28.08 -2.85 -16.14
C ASN A 182 27.20 -4.01 -15.60
N LYS A 183 26.84 -3.98 -14.31
CA LYS A 183 25.91 -4.94 -13.70
C LYS A 183 24.50 -4.38 -13.67
N LYS A 184 23.53 -5.25 -13.90
CA LYS A 184 22.11 -4.93 -13.74
C LYS A 184 21.78 -4.55 -12.30
N MET A 185 20.97 -3.51 -12.13
CA MET A 185 20.46 -3.08 -10.83
C MET A 185 19.12 -3.75 -10.56
N THR A 186 18.92 -4.23 -9.33
CA THR A 186 17.64 -4.81 -8.90
C THR A 186 16.73 -3.71 -8.37
N TRP A 187 15.62 -3.46 -9.05
CA TRP A 187 14.62 -2.45 -8.73
C TRP A 187 13.46 -3.04 -7.93
N TYR A 188 13.00 -2.31 -6.93
CA TYR A 188 11.88 -2.71 -6.09
C TYR A 188 11.11 -1.49 -5.57
N LYS A 189 9.85 -1.71 -5.18
CA LYS A 189 9.01 -0.68 -4.59
C LYS A 189 9.33 -0.52 -3.10
N ALA A 190 9.73 0.67 -2.69
CA ALA A 190 9.94 1.01 -1.28
C ALA A 190 8.62 1.29 -0.56
N SER A 191 8.66 1.30 0.77
CA SER A 191 7.49 1.60 1.62
C SER A 191 6.90 2.99 1.38
N ASN A 192 7.71 3.93 0.89
CA ASN A 192 7.26 5.27 0.50
C ASN A 192 6.55 5.31 -0.88
N GLY A 193 6.39 4.16 -1.55
CA GLY A 193 5.71 4.02 -2.82
C GLY A 193 6.58 4.18 -4.06
N TYR A 194 7.80 4.72 -3.93
CA TYR A 194 8.72 4.93 -5.05
C TYR A 194 9.53 3.69 -5.38
N ILE A 195 9.94 3.58 -6.64
CA ILE A 195 10.87 2.54 -7.08
C ILE A 195 12.30 2.97 -6.77
N GLN A 196 13.04 2.11 -6.07
CA GLN A 196 14.42 2.33 -5.70
C GLN A 196 15.28 1.09 -5.95
N THR A 197 16.57 1.26 -5.80
CA THR A 197 17.58 0.22 -5.96
C THR A 197 18.79 0.53 -5.09
N HIS A 198 19.70 -0.44 -5.00
CA HIS A 198 21.01 -0.26 -4.39
C HIS A 198 22.10 -0.61 -5.41
N THR A 199 23.22 0.12 -5.39
CA THR A 199 24.40 -0.25 -6.16
C THR A 199 25.00 -1.56 -5.67
N ALA A 200 25.86 -2.16 -6.49
CA ALA A 200 26.73 -3.23 -6.06
C ALA A 200 27.52 -2.81 -4.81
N TYR A 201 27.79 -3.79 -3.94
CA TYR A 201 28.61 -3.56 -2.76
C TYR A 201 30.04 -3.28 -3.22
N THR A 202 30.54 -2.07 -2.93
CA THR A 202 31.95 -1.70 -3.13
C THR A 202 32.61 -1.55 -1.76
N SER A 203 33.94 -1.40 -1.72
CA SER A 203 34.68 -1.12 -0.49
C SER A 203 34.24 0.18 0.21
N GLU A 204 33.51 1.06 -0.48
CA GLU A 204 33.16 2.42 -0.05
C GLU A 204 31.66 2.60 0.26
N GLU A 205 30.99 1.54 0.71
CA GLU A 205 29.55 1.46 1.02
C GLU A 205 28.63 1.20 -0.19
N GLN A 206 27.39 0.81 0.13
CA GLN A 206 26.30 0.59 -0.81
C GLN A 206 25.38 1.82 -0.81
N LYS A 207 25.14 2.41 -1.99
CA LYS A 207 24.30 3.60 -2.13
C LYS A 207 22.90 3.23 -2.62
N CYS A 208 21.89 3.86 -2.03
CA CYS A 208 20.49 3.76 -2.45
C CYS A 208 20.14 4.87 -3.44
N TYR A 209 19.45 4.51 -4.52
CA TYR A 209 19.02 5.45 -5.55
C TYR A 209 17.55 5.22 -5.93
N TYR A 210 16.83 6.32 -6.19
CA TYR A 210 15.49 6.26 -6.75
C TYR A 210 15.52 6.32 -8.27
N ILE A 211 14.64 5.55 -8.93
CA ILE A 211 14.63 5.42 -10.39
C ILE A 211 14.42 6.77 -11.08
N HIS A 212 13.51 7.59 -10.56
CA HIS A 212 13.19 8.90 -11.10
C HIS A 212 14.36 9.89 -10.97
N GLN A 213 15.19 9.73 -9.93
CA GLN A 213 16.40 10.55 -9.76
C GLN A 213 17.48 10.15 -10.76
N ILE A 214 17.63 8.85 -11.05
CA ILE A 214 18.55 8.37 -12.08
C ILE A 214 18.12 8.87 -13.47
N ILE A 215 16.83 8.73 -13.80
CA ILE A 215 16.28 9.17 -15.10
C ILE A 215 16.51 10.66 -15.34
N THR A 216 16.33 11.49 -14.31
CA THR A 216 16.48 12.96 -14.40
C THR A 216 17.90 13.46 -14.12
N GLY A 217 18.83 12.58 -13.73
CA GLY A 217 20.18 12.98 -13.28
C GLY A 217 20.21 13.74 -11.95
N CYS A 218 19.10 13.77 -11.21
CA CYS A 218 18.96 14.49 -9.93
C CYS A 218 19.35 13.62 -8.70
N TYR A 219 20.04 12.51 -8.91
CA TYR A 219 20.53 11.65 -7.82
C TYR A 219 21.60 12.35 -6.98
N GLY A 220 21.69 12.00 -5.70
CA GLY A 220 22.54 12.70 -4.72
C GLY A 220 21.96 14.02 -4.20
N ASN A 221 20.80 14.45 -4.69
CA ASN A 221 20.05 15.59 -4.16
C ASN A 221 18.86 15.05 -3.34
N GLY A 222 19.00 15.11 -2.00
CA GLY A 222 18.03 14.58 -1.04
C GLY A 222 17.47 15.64 -0.10
N LYS A 223 16.42 15.26 0.66
CA LYS A 223 15.78 16.12 1.67
C LYS A 223 16.83 16.73 2.60
N GLY A 224 16.92 18.05 2.62
CA GLY A 224 17.70 18.82 3.60
C GLY A 224 19.07 19.32 3.12
N ILE A 225 19.56 18.89 1.95
CA ILE A 225 20.92 19.26 1.49
C ILE A 225 20.90 20.20 0.27
N LYS A 226 19.89 20.13 -0.61
CA LYS A 226 19.77 21.00 -1.80
C LYS A 226 18.32 21.40 -2.13
N ASN A 227 18.17 22.50 -2.87
CA ASN A 227 16.90 23.20 -3.16
C ASN A 227 16.00 22.53 -4.21
N VAL A 228 16.41 21.41 -4.80
CA VAL A 228 15.71 20.76 -5.92
C VAL A 228 15.48 19.26 -5.67
N SER A 229 14.34 18.76 -6.12
CA SER A 229 13.91 17.37 -6.09
C SER A 229 13.23 17.01 -7.42
N VAL A 230 12.80 15.76 -7.57
CA VAL A 230 12.04 15.30 -8.73
C VAL A 230 10.57 15.17 -8.34
N ASP A 231 9.69 15.68 -9.20
CA ASP A 231 8.24 15.64 -9.06
C ASP A 231 7.62 14.83 -10.20
N HIS A 232 6.61 14.02 -9.87
CA HIS A 232 5.80 13.27 -10.84
C HIS A 232 4.57 14.10 -11.18
N ILE A 233 4.42 14.49 -12.45
CA ILE A 233 3.33 15.38 -12.89
C ILE A 233 1.96 14.75 -12.62
N ASP A 234 1.82 13.45 -12.90
CA ASP A 234 0.60 12.67 -12.62
C ASP A 234 0.48 12.18 -11.16
N ARG A 235 1.49 12.46 -10.32
CA ARG A 235 1.60 12.01 -8.92
C ARG A 235 1.61 10.50 -8.72
N ASN A 236 1.86 9.74 -9.78
CA ASN A 236 2.00 8.30 -9.71
C ASN A 236 3.49 7.94 -9.63
N PRO A 237 4.00 7.49 -8.47
CA PRO A 237 5.42 7.15 -8.31
C PRO A 237 5.86 5.93 -9.16
N LEU A 238 4.91 5.22 -9.75
CA LEU A 238 5.14 4.10 -10.67
C LEU A 238 5.19 4.54 -12.14
N ASN A 239 4.75 5.74 -12.49
CA ASN A 239 4.90 6.29 -13.85
C ASN A 239 6.20 7.08 -13.96
N ASN A 240 7.27 6.41 -14.37
CA ASN A 240 8.61 6.99 -14.50
C ASN A 240 8.96 7.25 -15.96
N THR A 241 7.97 7.58 -16.79
CA THR A 241 8.21 8.10 -18.15
C THR A 241 8.86 9.49 -18.07
N PHE A 242 9.77 9.78 -19.00
CA PHE A 242 10.59 11.00 -18.96
C PHE A 242 9.73 12.27 -18.94
N ASP A 243 8.72 12.34 -19.81
CA ASP A 243 7.77 13.46 -19.88
C ASP A 243 6.92 13.64 -18.62
N ASN A 244 6.79 12.61 -17.76
CA ASN A 244 6.06 12.69 -16.51
C ASN A 244 6.92 13.16 -15.33
N LEU A 245 8.24 13.27 -15.52
CA LEU A 245 9.17 13.71 -14.49
C LEU A 245 9.62 15.14 -14.75
N ARG A 246 9.71 15.93 -13.69
CA ARG A 246 10.32 17.27 -13.74
C ARG A 246 11.16 17.52 -12.50
N ILE A 247 12.18 18.36 -12.65
CA ILE A 247 12.89 18.91 -11.50
C ILE A 247 12.05 20.05 -10.94
N ALA A 248 11.78 20.01 -9.64
CA ALA A 248 11.01 21.01 -8.93
C ALA A 248 11.77 21.49 -7.69
N THR A 249 11.51 22.73 -7.29
CA THR A 249 12.00 23.26 -6.02
C THR A 249 11.20 22.67 -4.86
N GLN A 250 11.76 22.74 -3.65
CA GLN A 250 11.05 22.30 -2.43
C GLN A 250 9.71 23.02 -2.23
N ASN A 251 9.64 24.33 -2.56
CA ASN A 251 8.42 25.11 -2.44
C ASN A 251 7.35 24.63 -3.43
N GLU A 252 7.71 24.43 -4.69
CA GLU A 252 6.79 23.91 -5.71
C GLU A 252 6.26 22.51 -5.32
N GLN A 253 7.14 21.64 -4.81
CA GLN A 253 6.73 20.30 -4.34
C GLN A 253 5.79 20.36 -3.14
N GLN A 254 6.01 21.29 -2.19
CA GLN A 254 5.08 21.48 -1.07
C GLN A 254 3.71 21.93 -1.55
N THR A 255 3.64 22.93 -2.43
CA THR A 255 2.37 23.41 -3.00
C THR A 255 1.64 22.31 -3.78
N ASN A 256 2.38 21.41 -4.43
CA ASN A 256 1.82 20.29 -5.19
C ASN A 256 1.44 19.06 -4.34
N SER A 257 1.77 19.07 -3.04
CA SER A 257 1.54 17.92 -2.17
C SER A 257 0.07 17.71 -1.81
N LYS A 258 -0.32 16.44 -1.62
CA LYS A 258 -1.68 16.02 -1.28
C LYS A 258 -2.12 16.68 0.04
N GLY A 259 -3.22 17.41 -0.04
CA GLY A 259 -3.86 18.20 1.02
C GLY A 259 -3.34 19.62 1.23
N ILE A 260 -2.31 20.04 0.49
CA ILE A 260 -1.98 21.46 0.30
C ILE A 260 -2.63 21.97 -1.00
N LEU A 261 -2.56 21.19 -2.08
CA LEU A 261 -3.23 21.54 -3.33
C LEU A 261 -4.75 21.65 -3.15
N GLN A 262 -5.33 22.73 -3.68
CA GLN A 262 -6.77 22.96 -3.70
C GLN A 262 -7.52 21.74 -4.29
N GLY A 263 -8.57 21.31 -3.60
CA GLY A 263 -9.36 20.13 -4.00
C GLY A 263 -8.78 18.78 -3.58
N THR A 264 -7.59 18.73 -2.94
CA THR A 264 -7.04 17.50 -2.37
C THR A 264 -7.16 17.50 -0.85
N LEU A 265 -7.41 16.33 -0.26
CA LEU A 265 -7.40 16.13 1.19
C LEU A 265 -6.20 15.25 1.57
N ARG A 266 -5.52 15.59 2.67
CA ARG A 266 -4.56 14.67 3.28
C ARG A 266 -5.31 13.41 3.70
N GLU A 267 -4.69 12.25 3.48
CA GLU A 267 -5.20 11.01 4.06
C GLU A 267 -5.21 11.12 5.57
N ARG A 268 -6.36 10.85 6.17
CA ARG A 268 -6.55 10.92 7.61
C ARG A 268 -5.84 9.72 8.23
N SER A 269 -4.81 9.96 9.03
CA SER A 269 -3.96 8.93 9.63
C SER A 269 -4.66 8.08 10.70
N SER A 270 -5.78 8.54 11.26
CA SER A 270 -6.57 7.80 12.23
C SER A 270 -7.86 7.28 11.59
N LYS A 271 -7.83 6.07 11.02
CA LYS A 271 -9.04 5.34 10.65
C LYS A 271 -9.68 4.78 11.92
N LYS A 272 -10.51 5.58 12.61
CA LYS A 272 -11.47 5.03 13.58
C LYS A 272 -12.52 4.25 12.79
N ASP A 273 -13.08 3.19 13.39
CA ASP A 273 -14.23 2.51 12.81
C ASP A 273 -15.38 3.51 12.70
N LEU A 274 -15.83 3.76 11.48
CA LEU A 274 -16.94 4.66 11.21
C LEU A 274 -18.27 3.91 11.40
N PRO A 275 -19.32 4.62 11.85
CA PRO A 275 -20.64 4.04 11.94
C PRO A 275 -21.16 3.64 10.56
N LEU A 276 -22.01 2.61 10.52
CA LEU A 276 -22.58 2.06 9.28
C LEU A 276 -23.26 3.18 8.47
N GLY A 277 -22.95 3.24 7.17
CA GLY A 277 -23.50 4.25 6.26
C GLY A 277 -22.76 5.60 6.24
N ILE A 278 -21.66 5.73 6.97
CA ILE A 278 -20.78 6.91 6.92
C ILE A 278 -19.41 6.51 6.39
N SER A 279 -18.93 7.24 5.39
CA SER A 279 -17.60 7.08 4.81
C SER A 279 -16.77 8.36 4.97
N TYR A 280 -15.44 8.25 4.93
CA TYR A 280 -14.54 9.40 5.13
C TYR A 280 -14.68 10.47 4.04
N GLU A 281 -15.17 10.10 2.86
CA GLU A 281 -15.43 10.99 1.73
C GLU A 281 -16.56 11.99 2.02
N MET A 282 -17.44 11.68 2.99
CA MET A 282 -18.56 12.55 3.38
C MET A 282 -18.14 13.72 4.28
N PHE A 283 -16.89 13.77 4.73
CA PHE A 283 -16.43 14.72 5.74
C PHE A 283 -15.74 15.91 5.08
N LYS A 284 -16.13 17.13 5.48
CA LYS A 284 -15.37 18.34 5.14
C LYS A 284 -14.00 18.35 5.84
N LYS A 285 -13.09 19.18 5.30
CA LYS A 285 -11.80 19.46 5.93
C LYS A 285 -12.06 19.96 7.36
N TYR A 286 -11.29 19.49 8.34
CA TYR A 286 -11.41 19.81 9.77
C TYR A 286 -12.57 19.14 10.55
N VAL A 287 -13.40 18.29 9.92
CA VAL A 287 -14.42 17.50 10.63
C VAL A 287 -13.86 16.16 11.09
N TYR A 288 -14.07 15.77 12.35
CA TYR A 288 -13.58 14.51 12.94
C TYR A 288 -14.71 13.75 13.63
N TYR A 289 -14.73 12.42 13.46
CA TYR A 289 -15.66 11.53 14.16
C TYR A 289 -15.10 11.08 15.51
N ASN A 290 -15.94 11.16 16.55
CA ASN A 290 -15.62 10.77 17.90
C ASN A 290 -16.66 9.80 18.47
N ARG A 291 -16.15 8.75 19.11
CA ARG A 291 -16.88 7.77 19.91
C ARG A 291 -16.22 7.70 21.28
N GLU A 292 -16.97 7.92 22.35
CA GLU A 292 -16.45 7.88 23.71
C GLU A 292 -17.41 7.18 24.67
N PHE A 293 -16.85 6.46 25.65
CA PHE A 293 -17.61 5.95 26.80
C PHE A 293 -17.78 7.07 27.83
N TYR A 294 -18.99 7.26 28.34
CA TYR A 294 -19.28 8.35 29.28
C TYR A 294 -19.61 7.86 30.70
N ASP A 295 -19.74 6.55 30.91
CA ASP A 295 -19.86 5.92 32.21
C ASP A 295 -18.55 5.25 32.65
N LYS A 296 -18.29 5.21 33.96
CA LYS A 296 -17.05 4.62 34.50
C LYS A 296 -16.91 3.12 34.19
N ALA A 297 -18.04 2.42 34.04
CA ALA A 297 -18.07 1.00 33.72
C ALA A 297 -17.87 0.71 32.21
N LYS A 298 -17.76 1.75 31.36
CA LYS A 298 -17.61 1.64 29.90
C LYS A 298 -18.72 0.81 29.24
N THR A 299 -19.95 0.96 29.72
CA THR A 299 -21.14 0.29 29.17
C THR A 299 -21.98 1.17 28.27
N LYS A 300 -21.80 2.50 28.35
CA LYS A 300 -22.57 3.49 27.60
C LYS A 300 -21.65 4.37 26.79
N GLU A 301 -21.90 4.36 25.50
CA GLU A 301 -21.14 5.10 24.51
C GLU A 301 -21.96 6.22 23.90
N ARG A 302 -21.26 7.20 23.34
CA ARG A 302 -21.89 8.28 22.59
C ARG A 302 -21.02 8.67 21.41
N GLU A 303 -21.69 9.04 20.32
CA GLU A 303 -21.08 9.40 19.06
C GLU A 303 -21.41 10.85 18.69
N PHE A 304 -20.42 11.57 18.21
CA PHE A 304 -20.53 12.98 17.81
C PHE A 304 -19.37 13.38 16.88
N PHE A 305 -19.51 14.53 16.23
CA PHE A 305 -18.43 15.11 15.42
C PHE A 305 -17.82 16.32 16.11
N ARG A 306 -16.54 16.56 15.83
CA ARG A 306 -15.83 17.79 16.19
C ARG A 306 -15.35 18.52 14.96
N VAL A 307 -15.33 19.84 15.03
CA VAL A 307 -14.79 20.74 14.03
C VAL A 307 -13.59 21.47 14.65
N GLU A 308 -12.39 21.20 14.14
CA GLU A 308 -11.13 21.82 14.58
C GLU A 308 -10.59 22.74 13.47
N HIS A 309 -11.35 23.79 13.18
CA HIS A 309 -11.04 24.75 12.12
C HIS A 309 -10.08 25.83 12.63
N PRO A 310 -9.07 26.30 11.84
CA PRO A 310 -8.16 27.38 12.25
C PRO A 310 -8.83 28.71 12.61
N LYS A 311 -10.06 28.92 12.14
CA LYS A 311 -10.90 30.11 12.41
C LYS A 311 -11.69 30.00 13.73
N LEU A 312 -11.59 28.88 14.46
CA LEU A 312 -12.24 28.70 15.75
C LEU A 312 -11.21 28.78 16.89
N ASP A 313 -11.51 29.58 17.92
CA ASP A 313 -10.68 29.66 19.13
C ASP A 313 -10.64 28.33 19.92
N LYS A 314 -11.74 27.57 19.86
CA LYS A 314 -11.92 26.27 20.53
C LYS A 314 -12.61 25.29 19.58
N PRO A 315 -12.28 23.99 19.66
CA PRO A 315 -12.99 22.97 18.89
C PRO A 315 -14.50 23.05 19.13
N TRP A 316 -15.27 23.11 18.04
CA TRP A 316 -16.72 23.02 18.10
C TRP A 316 -17.15 21.55 18.04
N ALA A 317 -18.24 21.18 18.70
CA ALA A 317 -18.72 19.80 18.72
C ALA A 317 -20.23 19.75 18.48
N THR A 318 -20.68 18.74 17.72
CA THR A 318 -22.10 18.46 17.57
C THR A 318 -22.68 17.97 18.90
N THR A 319 -24.01 17.95 18.99
CA THR A 319 -24.70 17.33 20.12
C THR A 319 -24.23 15.90 20.36
N LYS A 320 -24.10 15.54 21.64
CA LYS A 320 -23.76 14.18 22.09
C LYS A 320 -25.01 13.34 22.40
N SER A 321 -26.20 13.87 22.13
CA SER A 321 -27.47 13.19 22.35
C SER A 321 -27.64 12.03 21.37
N GLU A 322 -28.11 10.89 21.86
CA GLU A 322 -28.50 9.73 21.03
C GLU A 322 -29.78 10.00 20.23
N LYS A 323 -30.58 11.01 20.61
CA LYS A 323 -31.83 11.37 19.93
C LYS A 323 -31.61 11.98 18.54
N VAL A 324 -30.38 12.39 18.22
CA VAL A 324 -30.04 12.99 16.93
C VAL A 324 -29.23 11.99 16.13
N SER A 325 -29.66 11.72 14.89
CA SER A 325 -29.00 10.74 14.05
C SER A 325 -27.56 11.12 13.76
N ILE A 326 -26.71 10.13 13.51
CA ILE A 326 -25.30 10.38 13.21
C ILE A 326 -25.12 11.13 11.88
N LEU A 327 -26.00 10.92 10.90
CA LEU A 327 -26.00 11.65 9.63
C LEU A 327 -26.36 13.12 9.82
N ASP A 328 -27.35 13.43 10.68
CA ASP A 328 -27.71 14.82 10.98
C ASP A 328 -26.56 15.54 11.71
N LYS A 329 -25.88 14.85 12.64
CA LYS A 329 -24.68 15.39 13.30
C LYS A 329 -23.58 15.67 12.27
N LEU A 330 -23.35 14.77 11.31
CA LEU A 330 -22.35 15.00 10.25
C LEU A 330 -22.74 16.20 9.37
N ALA A 331 -24.01 16.32 8.99
CA ALA A 331 -24.51 17.46 8.21
C ALA A 331 -24.30 18.79 8.96
N GLN A 332 -24.58 18.83 10.27
CA GLN A 332 -24.31 19.99 11.12
C GLN A 332 -22.82 20.35 11.15
N ALA A 333 -21.94 19.36 11.35
CA ALA A 333 -20.50 19.60 11.41
C ALA A 333 -19.94 20.11 10.07
N ASN A 334 -20.38 19.53 8.96
CA ASN A 334 -20.01 19.98 7.62
C ASN A 334 -20.50 21.41 7.35
N LYS A 335 -21.73 21.72 7.75
CA LYS A 335 -22.29 23.08 7.64
C LYS A 335 -21.46 24.11 8.39
N ILE A 336 -21.01 23.81 9.62
CA ILE A 336 -20.14 24.72 10.38
C ILE A 336 -18.84 25.03 9.62
N VAL A 337 -18.25 24.05 8.93
CA VAL A 337 -17.05 24.31 8.10
C VAL A 337 -17.39 25.22 6.93
N ASP A 338 -18.48 24.95 6.22
CA ASP A 338 -18.91 25.78 5.09
C ASP A 338 -19.24 27.21 5.55
N ASP A 339 -19.91 27.38 6.70
CA ASP A 339 -20.19 28.68 7.32
C ASP A 339 -18.89 29.44 7.65
N LEU A 340 -17.92 28.78 8.30
CA LEU A 340 -16.62 29.39 8.62
C LEU A 340 -15.82 29.78 7.37
N GLU A 341 -15.90 29.00 6.29
CA GLU A 341 -15.26 29.34 5.03
C GLU A 341 -15.92 30.55 4.36
N ASN A 342 -17.22 30.74 4.56
CA ASN A 342 -17.97 31.92 4.14
C ASN A 342 -17.94 33.09 5.17
N GLY A 343 -17.16 32.98 6.25
CA GLY A 343 -17.02 34.04 7.25
C GLY A 343 -18.18 34.17 8.23
N ILE A 344 -19.02 33.15 8.34
CA ILE A 344 -20.13 33.05 9.29
C ILE A 344 -19.65 32.25 10.52
N TYR A 345 -19.71 32.88 11.70
CA TYR A 345 -19.21 32.28 12.95
C TYR A 345 -20.37 31.83 13.85
N PRO A 346 -20.22 30.70 14.58
CA PRO A 346 -21.25 30.25 15.53
C PRO A 346 -21.42 31.25 16.67
N GLU A 347 -22.67 31.58 17.01
CA GLU A 347 -23.01 32.56 18.05
C GLU A 347 -22.47 32.13 19.43
N LYS A 348 -21.74 33.02 20.11
CA LYS A 348 -21.36 32.87 21.52
C LYS A 348 -22.57 33.24 22.38
N SER A 349 -23.47 32.29 22.66
CA SER A 349 -24.55 32.55 23.63
C SER A 349 -23.97 32.54 25.05
N GLU A 350 -23.71 33.71 25.63
CA GLU A 350 -23.66 33.84 27.09
C GLU A 350 -24.94 34.51 27.58
N PRO A 351 -25.64 33.83 28.49
CA PRO A 351 -26.01 34.47 29.75
C PRO A 351 -25.48 33.63 30.92
N THR A 352 -24.79 34.29 31.85
CA THR A 352 -24.20 33.70 33.06
C THR A 352 -25.28 33.31 34.08
N LEU A 353 -25.98 32.20 33.83
CA LEU A 353 -26.70 31.53 34.90
C LEU A 353 -25.69 30.95 35.90
N PRO A 354 -25.98 30.98 37.21
CA PRO A 354 -25.11 30.37 38.21
C PRO A 354 -24.87 28.89 37.94
N LYS A 355 -23.76 28.39 38.46
CA LYS A 355 -23.38 26.98 38.31
C LYS A 355 -24.53 26.06 38.74
N TYR A 356 -24.82 25.04 37.94
CA TYR A 356 -25.91 24.06 38.14
C TYR A 356 -27.33 24.59 37.90
N VAL A 357 -27.49 25.83 37.43
CA VAL A 357 -28.80 26.40 37.08
C VAL A 357 -28.96 26.44 35.57
N SER A 358 -30.14 26.05 35.10
CA SER A 358 -30.52 26.11 33.69
C SER A 358 -31.92 26.70 33.54
N LEU A 359 -32.15 27.40 32.43
CA LEU A 359 -33.46 27.89 32.02
C LEU A 359 -34.07 26.90 31.02
N VAL A 360 -35.19 26.27 31.38
CA VAL A 360 -35.83 25.22 30.57
C VAL A 360 -37.30 25.56 30.37
N VAL A 361 -37.78 25.58 29.13
CA VAL A 361 -39.21 25.71 28.82
C VAL A 361 -39.86 24.33 28.89
N THR A 362 -40.93 24.17 29.67
CA THR A 362 -41.70 22.92 29.75
C THR A 362 -43.18 23.23 29.82
N ARG A 363 -44.01 22.57 29.00
CA ARG A 363 -45.46 22.87 28.90
C ARG A 363 -45.71 24.36 28.67
N GLU A 364 -44.97 24.94 27.71
CA GLU A 364 -45.07 26.35 27.30
C GLU A 364 -44.74 27.39 28.39
N LYS A 365 -44.27 26.96 29.56
CA LYS A 365 -43.86 27.86 30.65
C LYS A 365 -42.35 27.81 30.89
N PRO A 366 -41.67 28.95 31.06
CA PRO A 366 -40.26 28.98 31.42
C PRO A 366 -40.06 28.49 32.86
N HIS A 367 -38.99 27.73 33.10
CA HIS A 367 -38.63 27.24 34.43
C HIS A 367 -37.14 27.45 34.69
N LEU A 368 -36.78 27.83 35.91
CA LEU A 368 -35.43 27.65 36.40
C LEU A 368 -35.29 26.26 37.03
N VAL A 369 -34.24 25.55 36.63
CA VAL A 369 -33.94 24.20 37.09
C VAL A 369 -32.54 24.17 37.69
N PHE A 370 -32.46 23.80 38.97
CA PHE A 370 -31.22 23.46 39.66
C PHE A 370 -31.00 21.95 39.60
N GLU A 371 -29.84 21.52 39.10
CA GLU A 371 -29.44 20.11 39.12
C GLU A 371 -27.96 19.95 39.49
N LYS A 372 -27.70 19.43 40.69
CA LYS A 372 -26.34 19.18 41.21
C LYS A 372 -26.20 17.71 41.59
N ARG A 373 -25.03 17.12 41.29
CA ARG A 373 -24.67 15.78 41.77
C ARG A 373 -23.58 15.90 42.83
N ILE A 374 -23.85 15.39 44.02
CA ILE A 374 -22.89 15.38 45.14
C ILE A 374 -22.02 14.11 45.09
N VAL A 375 -20.96 14.08 45.92
CA VAL A 375 -19.84 13.12 45.84
C VAL A 375 -20.28 11.66 46.02
N ASP A 376 -21.33 11.44 46.82
CA ASP A 376 -21.98 10.14 47.05
C ASP A 376 -22.82 9.64 45.84
N GLY A 377 -22.96 10.48 44.80
CA GLY A 377 -23.72 10.17 43.60
C GLY A 377 -25.20 10.60 43.65
N THR A 378 -25.68 11.11 44.79
CA THR A 378 -27.05 11.60 44.99
C THR A 378 -27.30 12.85 44.13
N ARG A 379 -28.50 12.94 43.54
CA ARG A 379 -28.92 14.06 42.69
C ARG A 379 -29.83 15.02 43.46
N LEU A 380 -29.43 16.27 43.53
CA LEU A 380 -30.22 17.38 44.06
C LEU A 380 -30.93 18.06 42.90
N ASN A 381 -32.26 18.19 42.99
CA ASN A 381 -33.08 18.78 41.94
C ASN A 381 -34.13 19.71 42.53
N ILE A 382 -34.21 20.92 41.97
CA ILE A 382 -35.33 21.85 42.16
C ILE A 382 -35.74 22.41 40.82
N LYS A 383 -37.06 22.42 40.57
CA LYS A 383 -37.66 23.06 39.41
C LYS A 383 -38.63 24.14 39.86
N MET A 384 -38.46 25.34 39.35
CA MET A 384 -39.29 26.50 39.66
C MET A 384 -39.86 27.08 38.38
N VAL A 385 -41.19 27.13 38.27
CA VAL A 385 -41.89 27.84 37.19
C VAL A 385 -41.63 29.34 37.34
N LEU A 386 -41.34 30.01 36.24
CA LEU A 386 -41.20 31.47 36.20
C LEU A 386 -42.56 32.11 35.86
N PRO A 387 -42.89 33.27 36.45
CA PRO A 387 -44.08 34.04 36.07
C PRO A 387 -43.95 34.57 34.63
N GLU A 388 -45.06 35.07 34.06
CA GLU A 388 -45.08 35.59 32.68
C GLU A 388 -44.16 36.81 32.53
N ASP A 389 -44.20 37.73 33.49
CA ASP A 389 -43.25 38.84 33.63
C ASP A 389 -42.34 38.59 34.83
N TYR A 390 -41.03 38.46 34.59
CA TYR A 390 -40.06 38.19 35.64
C TYR A 390 -38.72 38.88 35.43
N ASN A 391 -38.09 39.27 36.54
CA ASN A 391 -36.68 39.64 36.57
C ASN A 391 -35.82 38.40 36.88
N LEU A 392 -34.89 38.04 35.99
CA LEU A 392 -34.09 36.82 36.12
C LEU A 392 -33.25 36.79 37.42
N GLN A 393 -32.72 37.93 37.86
CA GLN A 393 -31.88 38.03 39.05
C GLN A 393 -32.68 37.73 40.32
N ASP A 394 -33.88 38.30 40.42
CA ASP A 394 -34.80 38.08 41.55
C ASP A 394 -35.24 36.61 41.60
N GLN A 395 -35.51 36.01 40.45
CA GLN A 395 -35.90 34.61 40.37
C GLN A 395 -34.73 33.67 40.71
N ILE A 396 -33.49 34.04 40.41
CA ILE A 396 -32.31 33.31 40.88
C ILE A 396 -32.20 33.37 42.41
N ALA A 397 -32.45 34.53 43.02
CA ALA A 397 -32.46 34.66 44.49
C ALA A 397 -33.56 33.80 45.12
N ILE A 398 -34.77 33.80 44.55
CA ILE A 398 -35.87 32.95 45.02
C ILE A 398 -35.52 31.46 44.87
N LEU A 399 -34.91 31.07 43.75
CA LEU A 399 -34.44 29.70 43.56
C LEU A 399 -33.39 29.33 44.62
N ASN A 400 -32.46 30.23 44.94
CA ASN A 400 -31.44 30.02 45.95
C ASN A 400 -32.04 29.73 47.34
N GLU A 401 -33.05 30.49 47.74
CA GLU A 401 -33.75 30.26 49.01
C GLU A 401 -34.50 28.92 49.01
N LYS A 402 -35.08 28.50 47.88
CA LYS A 402 -35.67 27.15 47.74
C LYS A 402 -34.62 26.03 47.85
N ILE A 403 -33.41 26.26 47.34
CA ILE A 403 -32.29 25.32 47.45
C ILE A 403 -31.89 25.17 48.91
N LYS A 404 -31.62 26.29 49.62
CA LYS A 404 -31.27 26.28 51.05
C LYS A 404 -32.33 25.60 51.92
N ALA A 405 -33.61 25.86 51.64
CA ALA A 405 -34.72 25.28 52.39
C ALA A 405 -34.85 23.76 52.19
N LYS A 406 -34.50 23.24 51.01
CA LYS A 406 -34.63 21.81 50.69
C LYS A 406 -33.35 21.02 50.98
N TYR A 407 -32.20 21.65 50.85
CA TYR A 407 -30.88 21.04 50.94
C TYR A 407 -29.98 21.88 51.84
N GLU A 408 -29.75 21.40 53.06
CA GLU A 408 -28.92 22.08 54.05
C GLU A 408 -27.47 22.22 53.54
N GLY A 409 -26.94 23.45 53.62
CA GLY A 409 -25.57 23.77 53.18
C GLY A 409 -25.37 24.01 51.68
N GLU A 410 -26.44 24.00 50.86
CA GLU A 410 -26.36 24.26 49.42
C GLU A 410 -26.79 25.69 49.05
N SER A 411 -26.01 26.35 48.18
CA SER A 411 -26.29 27.69 47.63
C SER A 411 -25.78 27.78 46.19
N ILE A 412 -26.49 28.56 45.37
CA ILE A 412 -26.10 28.95 44.01
C ILE A 412 -25.68 30.43 43.91
N LEU A 413 -25.84 31.18 45.00
CA LEU A 413 -25.33 32.53 45.19
C LEU A 413 -24.21 32.57 46.23
#